data_AF-A0A1C5PSM8-F1
#
_entry.id   AF-A0A1C5PSM8-F1
#
_cell.length_a   1.000
_cell.length_b   1.000
_cell.length_c   1.000
_cell.angle_alpha   90.00
_cell.angle_beta   90.00
_cell.angle_gamma   90.00
#
_symmetry.space_group_name_H-M   'P 1'
#
loop_
_entity.id
_entity.type
_entity.pdbx_description
1 polymer ?
#
loop_
_entity_poly.entity_id
_entity_poly.type
_entity_poly.pdbx_seq_one_letter_code
_entity_poly.pdbx_strand_id
1 'polypeptide(L)'
;MSVINRLDNVKKLISDSKSYFKQFSNELKAKNSYIKTSPTQKHYLIEDGNSLASVNELMSEIENIIQRTHGFSTRYAQEYLDFNILRKQIKYKYKRDEQAKKLFEEVKDGEFIKNALVLNTPMPISLKEAYYEYHYGIFSDAYLKKQQNS
;
A
#
# COMPACT_ATOMS: atom_id res chain seq x y z
N MET A 1 11.54 24.16 -0.82
CA MET A 1 10.27 23.88 -1.53
C MET A 1 9.12 24.10 -0.57
N SER A 2 8.15 24.95 -0.93
CA SER A 2 6.93 25.12 -0.14
C SER A 2 6.07 23.84 -0.18
N VAL A 3 5.35 23.56 0.90
CA VAL A 3 4.44 22.39 1.02
C VAL A 3 3.38 22.39 -0.09
N ILE A 4 2.98 23.56 -0.57
CA ILE A 4 1.99 23.74 -1.65
C ILE A 4 2.44 23.03 -2.93
N ASN A 5 3.74 23.11 -3.27
CA ASN A 5 4.28 22.52 -4.50
C ASN A 5 4.41 20.98 -4.41
N ARG A 6 4.07 20.38 -3.25
CA ARG A 6 4.05 18.93 -3.05
C ARG A 6 2.64 18.35 -3.13
N LEU A 7 1.62 19.19 -3.21
CA LEU A 7 0.21 18.79 -3.22
C LEU A 7 -0.39 19.12 -4.58
N ASP A 8 -0.56 18.10 -5.42
CA ASP A 8 -1.16 18.26 -6.73
C ASP A 8 -2.69 18.05 -6.67
N ASN A 9 -3.44 18.97 -7.29
CA ASN A 9 -4.89 18.85 -7.53
C ASN A 9 -5.79 18.68 -6.29
N VAL A 10 -5.50 19.39 -5.20
CA VAL A 10 -6.35 19.37 -3.99
C VAL A 10 -7.69 20.08 -4.26
N LYS A 11 -8.79 19.30 -4.33
CA LYS A 11 -10.14 19.84 -4.58
C LYS A 11 -10.85 20.33 -3.32
N LYS A 12 -10.61 19.66 -2.19
CA LYS A 12 -11.33 19.88 -0.93
C LYS A 12 -10.39 19.71 0.25
N LEU A 13 -10.45 20.64 1.18
CA LEU A 13 -9.74 20.59 2.45
C LEU A 13 -10.78 20.43 3.57
N ILE A 14 -10.63 19.38 4.38
CA ILE A 14 -11.47 19.12 5.55
C ILE A 14 -10.59 19.34 6.76
N SER A 15 -10.97 20.26 7.64
CA SER A 15 -10.17 20.62 8.82
C SER A 15 -11.04 20.99 10.01
N ASP A 16 -10.38 21.14 11.16
CA ASP A 16 -10.94 21.88 12.29
C ASP A 16 -11.14 23.35 11.92
N SER A 17 -11.84 24.10 12.77
CA SER A 17 -12.17 25.51 12.54
C SER A 17 -10.99 26.47 12.77
N LYS A 18 -9.72 26.04 12.75
CA LYS A 18 -8.57 26.93 12.94
C LYS A 18 -8.33 27.83 11.72
N SER A 19 -7.94 29.08 12.01
CA SER A 19 -7.72 30.13 11.01
C SER A 19 -6.60 29.82 10.01
N TYR A 20 -5.54 29.11 10.42
CA TYR A 20 -4.42 28.77 9.55
C TYR A 20 -4.84 27.88 8.36
N PHE A 21 -5.79 26.96 8.57
CA PHE A 21 -6.32 26.13 7.48
C PHE A 21 -7.14 26.93 6.46
N LYS A 22 -7.71 28.08 6.87
CA LYS A 22 -8.37 29.02 5.96
C LYS A 22 -7.38 29.60 4.96
N GLN A 23 -6.28 30.13 5.48
CA GLN A 23 -5.23 30.72 4.66
C GLN A 23 -4.65 29.67 3.72
N PHE A 24 -4.36 28.48 4.23
CA PHE A 24 -3.84 27.37 3.44
C PHE A 24 -4.82 26.90 2.34
N SER A 25 -6.12 26.82 2.61
CA SER A 25 -7.12 26.47 1.59
C SER A 25 -7.22 27.51 0.47
N ASN A 26 -7.06 28.79 0.82
CA ASN A 26 -7.07 29.89 -0.15
C ASN A 26 -5.84 29.83 -1.05
N GLU A 27 -4.67 29.54 -0.47
CA GLU A 27 -3.43 29.33 -1.21
C GLU A 27 -3.52 28.13 -2.17
N LEU A 28 -4.17 27.04 -1.75
CA LEU A 28 -4.40 25.84 -2.56
C LEU A 28 -5.55 26.00 -3.58
N LYS A 29 -6.32 27.09 -3.55
CA LYS A 29 -7.57 27.27 -4.32
C LYS A 29 -8.57 26.11 -4.13
N ALA A 30 -8.59 25.50 -2.94
CA ALA A 30 -9.42 24.32 -2.63
C ALA A 30 -10.70 24.72 -1.88
N LYS A 31 -11.78 23.93 -2.03
CA LYS A 31 -13.01 24.14 -1.26
C LYS A 31 -12.76 23.79 0.21
N ASN A 32 -12.89 24.77 1.10
CA ASN A 32 -12.72 24.54 2.53
C ASN A 32 -14.02 24.04 3.17
N SER A 33 -13.97 22.91 3.86
CA SER A 33 -15.09 22.31 4.59
C SER A 33 -14.71 22.19 6.07
N TYR A 34 -15.10 23.20 6.84
CA TYR A 34 -14.85 23.24 8.27
C TYR A 34 -15.81 22.37 9.05
N ILE A 35 -15.28 21.56 9.95
CA ILE A 35 -16.09 20.87 10.95
C ILE A 35 -16.33 21.87 12.09
N LYS A 36 -17.54 22.44 12.15
CA LYS A 36 -17.90 23.41 13.20
C LYS A 36 -17.92 22.72 14.56
N THR A 37 -17.10 23.20 15.49
CA THR A 37 -17.19 22.83 16.91
C THR A 37 -18.18 23.76 17.59
N SER A 38 -19.42 23.29 17.80
CA SER A 38 -20.37 24.00 18.64
C SER A 38 -20.35 23.39 20.04
N PRO A 39 -20.18 24.19 21.11
CA PRO A 39 -20.28 23.70 22.50
C PRO A 39 -21.64 23.06 22.80
N THR A 40 -22.66 23.40 22.02
CA THR A 40 -24.07 23.07 22.27
C THR A 40 -24.56 21.90 21.43
N GLN A 41 -23.90 21.56 20.32
CA GLN A 41 -24.31 20.45 19.44
C GLN A 41 -23.35 19.27 19.57
N LYS A 42 -23.89 18.13 20.00
CA LYS A 42 -23.15 16.85 20.12
C LYS A 42 -22.71 16.26 18.77
N HIS A 43 -23.15 16.83 17.66
CA HIS A 43 -22.91 16.31 16.33
C HIS A 43 -21.91 17.19 15.59
N TYR A 44 -20.64 16.81 15.67
CA TYR A 44 -19.54 17.35 14.85
C TYR A 44 -19.61 16.81 13.41
N LEU A 45 -20.80 16.71 12.82
CA LEU A 45 -21.04 16.14 11.50
C LEU A 45 -21.26 17.29 10.50
N ILE A 46 -20.45 17.32 9.44
CA ILE A 46 -20.74 18.11 8.25
C ILE A 46 -21.87 17.40 7.48
N GLU A 47 -22.65 18.12 6.67
CA GLU A 47 -23.68 17.56 5.76
C GLU A 47 -23.14 16.41 4.88
N ASP A 48 -21.83 16.39 4.60
CA ASP A 48 -21.12 15.34 3.86
C ASP A 48 -20.80 14.07 4.69
N GLY A 49 -21.28 13.95 5.93
CA GLY A 49 -21.01 12.81 6.82
C GLY A 49 -19.61 12.76 7.44
N ASN A 50 -18.75 13.73 7.13
CA ASN A 50 -17.41 13.82 7.73
C ASN A 50 -17.52 14.36 9.16
N SER A 51 -16.90 13.64 10.11
CA SER A 51 -16.95 13.98 11.53
C SER A 51 -15.58 14.33 12.10
N LEU A 52 -15.56 15.19 13.14
CA LEU A 52 -14.32 15.50 13.86
C LEU A 52 -13.74 14.24 14.53
N ALA A 53 -14.61 13.32 14.97
CA ALA A 53 -14.20 12.05 15.54
C ALA A 53 -13.42 11.20 14.53
N SER A 54 -13.84 11.17 13.27
CA SER A 54 -13.16 10.43 12.20
C SER A 54 -11.76 10.99 11.92
N VAL A 55 -11.61 12.31 11.93
CA VAL A 55 -10.31 12.98 11.75
C VAL A 55 -9.39 12.67 12.94
N ASN A 56 -9.91 12.78 14.17
CA ASN A 56 -9.13 12.47 15.37
C ASN A 56 -8.72 11.00 15.43
N GLU A 57 -9.61 10.07 15.07
CA GLU A 57 -9.32 8.64 15.01
C GLU A 57 -8.17 8.36 14.03
N LEU A 58 -8.20 8.97 12.84
CA LEU A 58 -7.14 8.84 11.84
C LEU A 58 -5.81 9.38 12.34
N MET A 59 -5.81 10.55 13.01
CA MET A 59 -4.60 11.13 13.62
C MET A 59 -4.02 10.21 14.70
N SER A 60 -4.86 9.70 15.62
CA SER A 60 -4.41 8.78 16.67
C SER A 60 -3.88 7.46 16.12
N GLU A 61 -4.45 6.94 15.03
CA GLU A 61 -3.93 5.73 14.39
C GLU A 61 -2.58 5.95 13.72
N ILE A 62 -2.38 7.11 13.09
CA ILE A 62 -1.07 7.49 12.55
C ILE A 62 -0.05 7.60 13.69
N GLU A 63 -0.35 8.33 14.76
CA GLU A 63 0.53 8.44 15.94
C GLU A 63 0.94 7.07 16.48
N ASN A 64 -0.01 6.14 16.59
CA ASN A 64 0.27 4.77 17.00
C ASN A 64 1.21 4.03 16.03
N ILE A 65 1.08 4.26 14.72
CA ILE A 65 2.02 3.70 13.73
C ILE A 65 3.41 4.28 13.98
N ILE A 66 3.54 5.61 14.05
CA ILE A 66 4.83 6.30 14.26
C ILE A 66 5.53 5.78 15.52
N GLN A 67 4.78 5.62 16.62
CA GLN A 67 5.30 5.10 17.87
C GLN A 67 5.80 3.66 17.74
N ARG A 68 5.07 2.79 17.03
CA ARG A 68 5.43 1.36 16.87
C ARG A 68 6.57 1.15 15.88
N THR A 69 6.65 1.94 14.82
CA THR A 69 7.69 1.83 13.79
C THR A 69 8.92 2.68 14.07
N HIS A 70 8.91 3.42 15.19
CA HIS A 70 9.98 4.34 15.61
C HIS A 70 10.36 5.37 14.54
N GLY A 71 9.39 5.77 13.71
CA GLY A 71 9.64 6.72 12.65
C GLY A 71 8.60 6.67 11.54
N PHE A 72 8.45 7.82 10.89
CA PHE A 72 7.59 8.03 9.74
C PHE A 72 8.40 8.79 8.70
N SER A 73 8.75 8.12 7.61
CA SER A 73 9.44 8.81 6.52
C SER A 73 8.45 9.71 5.80
N THR A 74 8.71 11.01 5.78
CA THR A 74 7.91 11.97 5.00
C THR A 74 7.95 11.70 3.50
N ARG A 75 8.96 10.96 3.03
CA ARG A 75 9.06 10.50 1.63
C ARG A 75 7.93 9.54 1.26
N TYR A 76 7.47 8.72 2.19
CA TYR A 76 6.46 7.68 1.97
C TYR A 76 5.13 7.99 2.68
N ALA A 77 4.89 9.27 2.96
CA ALA A 77 3.77 9.71 3.79
C ALA A 77 2.42 9.28 3.20
N GLN A 78 2.28 9.33 1.88
CA GLN A 78 1.06 8.95 1.19
C GLN A 78 0.83 7.44 1.29
N GLU A 79 1.88 6.63 1.12
CA GLU A 79 1.81 5.17 1.19
C GLU A 79 1.44 4.71 2.59
N TYR A 80 1.92 5.38 3.64
CA TYR A 80 1.48 5.10 5.01
C TYR A 80 0.00 5.42 5.23
N LEU A 81 -0.51 6.51 4.63
CA LEU A 81 -1.93 6.86 4.70
C LEU A 81 -2.77 5.83 3.95
N ASP A 82 -2.36 5.45 2.75
CA ASP A 82 -3.04 4.45 1.92
C ASP A 82 -3.07 3.08 2.63
N PHE A 83 -1.96 2.70 3.27
CA PHE A 83 -1.90 1.48 4.09
C PHE A 83 -2.83 1.53 5.31
N ASN A 84 -2.98 2.70 5.94
CA ASN A 84 -3.93 2.87 7.04
C ASN A 84 -5.38 2.67 6.56
N ILE A 85 -5.73 3.25 5.41
CA ILE A 85 -7.05 3.06 4.79
C ILE A 85 -7.29 1.57 4.51
N LEU A 86 -6.33 0.88 3.89
CA LEU A 86 -6.40 -0.56 3.62
C LEU A 86 -6.64 -1.36 4.90
N ARG A 87 -5.88 -1.07 5.97
CA ARG A 87 -6.02 -1.72 7.27
C ARG A 87 -7.41 -1.51 7.87
N LYS A 88 -8.00 -0.32 7.75
CA LYS A 88 -9.39 -0.07 8.18
C LYS A 88 -10.39 -0.86 7.34
N GLN A 89 -10.25 -0.88 6.02
CA GLN A 89 -11.15 -1.62 5.14
C GLN A 89 -11.16 -3.12 5.49
N ILE A 90 -9.99 -3.71 5.72
CA ILE A 90 -9.86 -5.11 6.18
C ILE A 90 -10.50 -5.30 7.55
N LYS A 91 -10.27 -4.38 8.50
CA LYS A 91 -10.84 -4.44 9.85
C LYS A 91 -12.38 -4.40 9.86
N TYR A 92 -12.98 -3.63 8.95
CA TYR A 92 -14.46 -3.54 8.84
C TYR A 92 -15.08 -4.72 8.10
N LYS A 93 -14.37 -5.32 7.14
CA LYS A 93 -14.87 -6.44 6.34
C LYS A 93 -14.71 -7.80 7.01
N TYR A 94 -13.64 -8.02 7.76
CA TYR A 94 -13.25 -9.35 8.25
C TYR A 94 -13.13 -9.44 9.77
N LYS A 95 -13.36 -10.65 10.31
CA LYS A 95 -13.13 -10.96 11.72
C LYS A 95 -11.63 -10.93 12.03
N ARG A 96 -11.26 -10.60 13.28
CA ARG A 96 -9.86 -10.43 13.72
C ARG A 96 -8.94 -11.57 13.28
N ASP A 97 -9.40 -12.80 13.41
CA ASP A 97 -8.59 -13.99 13.14
C ASP A 97 -8.27 -14.17 11.64
N GLU A 98 -9.10 -13.60 10.77
CA GLU A 98 -8.97 -13.68 9.31
C GLU A 98 -8.27 -12.45 8.69
N GLN A 99 -8.18 -11.35 9.43
CA GLN A 99 -7.67 -10.06 8.93
C GLN A 99 -6.25 -10.16 8.38
N ALA A 100 -5.34 -10.83 9.11
CA ALA A 100 -3.95 -10.97 8.68
C ALA A 100 -3.82 -11.76 7.37
N LYS A 101 -4.59 -12.86 7.25
CA LYS A 101 -4.62 -13.70 6.04
C LYS A 101 -5.16 -12.93 4.85
N LYS A 102 -6.27 -12.20 5.03
CA LYS A 102 -6.90 -11.43 3.96
C LYS A 102 -6.07 -10.23 3.51
N LEU A 103 -5.41 -9.55 4.44
CA LEU A 103 -4.45 -8.50 4.11
C LEU A 103 -3.31 -9.04 3.24
N PHE A 104 -2.76 -10.20 3.59
CA PHE A 104 -1.69 -10.82 2.80
C PHE A 104 -2.16 -11.24 1.41
N GLU A 105 -3.38 -11.79 1.28
CA GLU A 105 -3.99 -12.11 -0.02
C GLU A 105 -4.14 -10.85 -0.90
N GLU A 106 -4.66 -9.74 -0.36
CA GLU A 106 -4.82 -8.49 -1.13
C GLU A 106 -3.47 -7.87 -1.55
N VAL A 107 -2.46 -7.90 -0.68
CA VAL A 107 -1.12 -7.39 -0.99
C VAL A 107 -0.43 -8.24 -2.07
N LYS A 108 -0.54 -9.58 -1.96
CA LYS A 108 0.02 -10.52 -2.94
C LYS A 108 -0.53 -10.30 -4.34
N ASP A 109 -1.83 -10.01 -4.47
CA ASP A 109 -2.45 -9.77 -5.78
C ASP A 109 -2.04 -8.43 -6.40
N GLY A 110 -1.51 -7.51 -5.58
CA GLY A 110 -0.93 -6.23 -5.98
C GLY A 110 0.54 -6.29 -6.40
N GLU A 111 1.24 -7.42 -6.25
CA GLU A 111 2.63 -7.56 -6.67
C GLU A 111 2.77 -7.44 -8.20
N PHE A 112 3.80 -6.70 -8.63
CA PHE A 112 4.15 -6.54 -10.06
C PHE A 112 4.42 -7.89 -10.73
N ILE A 113 5.00 -8.84 -9.99
CA ILE A 113 5.23 -10.22 -10.44
C ILE A 113 4.25 -11.12 -9.70
N LYS A 114 3.13 -11.43 -10.35
CA LYS A 114 2.23 -12.45 -9.83
C LYS A 114 2.91 -13.81 -9.99
N ASN A 115 3.00 -14.60 -8.93
CA ASN A 115 3.57 -15.96 -8.98
C ASN A 115 2.93 -16.83 -10.08
N ALA A 116 1.67 -16.59 -10.42
CA ALA A 116 1.00 -17.25 -11.55
C ALA A 116 1.63 -16.90 -12.91
N LEU A 117 2.15 -15.68 -13.10
CA LEU A 117 2.84 -15.25 -14.32
C LEU A 117 4.23 -15.89 -14.46
N VAL A 118 4.90 -16.19 -13.34
CA VAL A 118 6.19 -16.90 -13.35
C VAL A 118 6.02 -18.28 -13.98
N LEU A 119 4.96 -19.00 -13.63
CA LEU A 119 4.65 -20.33 -14.19
C LEU A 119 4.21 -20.27 -15.66
N ASN A 120 3.64 -19.14 -16.09
CA ASN A 120 3.24 -18.91 -17.48
C ASN A 120 4.39 -18.45 -18.38
N THR A 121 5.55 -18.12 -17.82
CA THR A 121 6.72 -17.71 -18.60
C THR A 121 7.24 -18.94 -19.36
N PRO A 122 7.25 -18.94 -20.70
CA PRO A 122 7.72 -20.09 -21.46
C PRO A 122 9.21 -20.32 -21.16
N MET A 123 9.54 -21.53 -20.73
CA MET A 123 10.92 -21.94 -20.51
C MET A 123 11.72 -21.82 -21.82
N PRO A 124 12.90 -21.18 -21.83
CA PRO A 124 13.71 -21.02 -23.04
C PRO A 124 14.28 -22.34 -23.58
N ILE A 125 14.28 -23.39 -22.75
CA ILE A 125 14.75 -24.74 -23.10
C ILE A 125 13.82 -25.79 -22.51
N SER A 126 13.63 -26.89 -23.24
CA SER A 126 12.92 -28.06 -22.74
C SER A 126 13.77 -28.76 -21.67
N LEU A 127 13.31 -28.72 -20.41
CA LEU A 127 14.00 -29.38 -19.30
C LEU A 127 14.11 -30.90 -19.50
N LYS A 128 13.14 -31.50 -20.19
CA LYS A 128 13.15 -32.94 -20.50
C LYS A 128 14.30 -33.30 -21.44
N GLU A 129 14.50 -32.49 -22.48
CA GLU A 129 15.58 -32.69 -23.46
C GLU A 129 16.94 -32.45 -22.81
N ALA A 130 17.08 -31.35 -22.07
CA ALA A 130 18.31 -31.04 -21.35
C ALA A 130 18.69 -32.14 -20.34
N TYR A 131 17.71 -32.67 -19.60
CA TYR A 131 17.91 -33.79 -18.67
C TYR A 131 18.38 -35.06 -19.40
N TYR A 132 17.74 -35.37 -20.52
CA TYR A 132 18.09 -36.54 -21.32
C TYR A 132 19.51 -36.42 -21.90
N GLU A 133 19.88 -35.26 -22.45
CA GLU A 133 21.22 -35.03 -22.97
C GLU A 133 22.30 -35.12 -21.89
N TYR A 134 22.02 -34.62 -20.69
CA TYR A 134 22.94 -34.70 -19.56
C TYR A 134 23.17 -36.13 -19.08
N HIS A 135 22.11 -36.94 -18.94
CA HIS A 135 22.25 -38.29 -18.40
C HIS A 135 22.56 -39.36 -19.45
N TYR A 136 22.12 -39.18 -20.68
CA TYR A 136 22.15 -40.21 -21.72
C TYR A 136 22.71 -39.73 -23.06
N GLY A 137 22.89 -38.42 -23.24
CA GLY A 137 23.42 -37.82 -24.46
C GLY A 137 24.95 -37.65 -24.45
N ILE A 138 25.40 -36.72 -25.28
CA ILE A 138 26.83 -36.41 -25.50
C ILE A 138 27.53 -35.86 -24.26
N PHE A 139 26.77 -35.32 -23.30
CA PHE A 139 27.29 -34.79 -22.04
C PHE A 139 27.26 -35.83 -20.92
N SER A 140 26.80 -37.06 -21.18
CA SER A 140 26.79 -38.11 -20.18
C SER A 140 28.20 -38.57 -19.82
N ASP A 141 28.42 -38.84 -18.53
CA ASP A 141 29.69 -39.35 -18.02
C ASP A 141 30.14 -40.62 -18.73
N ALA A 142 29.19 -41.46 -19.13
CA ALA A 142 29.45 -42.70 -19.88
C ALA A 142 29.99 -42.41 -21.29
N TYR A 143 29.48 -41.37 -21.95
CA TYR A 143 29.94 -40.95 -23.27
C TYR A 143 31.30 -40.24 -23.20
N LEU A 144 31.49 -39.34 -22.23
CA LEU A 144 32.76 -38.62 -22.02
C LEU A 144 33.91 -39.56 -21.66
N LYS A 145 33.66 -40.58 -20.82
CA LYS A 145 34.66 -41.62 -20.51
C LYS A 145 35.02 -42.48 -21.71
N LYS A 146 34.10 -42.69 -22.67
CA LYS A 146 34.41 -43.41 -23.91
C LYS A 146 35.33 -42.60 -24.83
N GLN A 147 35.12 -41.28 -24.92
CA GLN A 147 35.96 -40.42 -25.74
C GLN A 147 37.37 -40.18 -25.16
N GLN A 148 37.53 -40.26 -23.84
CA GLN A 148 38.86 -40.17 -23.21
C GLN A 148 39.69 -41.46 -23.33
N ASN A 149 39.04 -42.58 -23.64
CA ASN A 149 39.66 -43.92 -23.74
C ASN A 149 39.75 -44.43 -25.20
N SER A 150 39.45 -43.59 -26.19
CA SER A 150 39.78 -43.80 -27.62
C SER A 150 40.92 -42.87 -28.01
#